data_AF-A0A6G3S4D0-F1
#
_entry.id   AF-A0A6G3S4D0-F1
#
_cell.length_a   1.000
_cell.length_b   1.000
_cell.length_c   1.000
_cell.angle_alpha   90.00
_cell.angle_beta   90.00
_cell.angle_gamma   90.00
#
_symmetry.space_group_name_H-M   'P 1'
#
loop_
_entity.id
_entity.type
_entity.pdbx_description
1 polymer ?
#
loop_
_entity_poly.entity_id
_entity_poly.type
_entity_poly.pdbx_seq_one_letter_code
_entity_poly.pdbx_strand_id
1 'polypeptide(L)'
;GLAERIAALLRWVWQDTVRPDWSRRRRVVEADVVARTRELTVGGWAAAFGGMRPTMRWLGDGRLQINAHAYPPRDISGAGLLFVPVTPQQGWVSWPEPVADRYAVVYPCAGALADADRPPAPSGLTALIGPARAQVLALLEQPLTTTQLVALTGQGLGSVGRHLKVLADARLVRRRRAGRSVLYYRSAAGDTLLAAQGDAGS
;
A
#
# COMPACT_ATOMS: atom_id res chain seq x y z
N GLY A 1 -24.94 -6.50 -29.08
CA GLY A 1 -24.75 -7.85 -28.47
C GLY A 1 -24.20 -7.77 -27.05
N LEU A 2 -24.07 -8.90 -26.35
CA LEU A 2 -23.56 -8.95 -24.95
C LEU A 2 -22.17 -8.32 -24.82
N ALA A 3 -21.26 -8.58 -25.76
CA ALA A 3 -19.91 -8.03 -25.77
C ALA A 3 -19.90 -6.49 -25.80
N GLU A 4 -20.76 -5.87 -26.61
CA GLU A 4 -20.87 -4.41 -26.69
C GLU A 4 -21.37 -3.80 -25.38
N ARG A 5 -22.33 -4.47 -24.71
CA ARG A 5 -22.83 -4.04 -23.40
C ARG A 5 -21.75 -4.13 -22.32
N ILE A 6 -20.96 -5.21 -22.31
CA ILE A 6 -19.82 -5.35 -21.40
C ILE A 6 -18.77 -4.27 -21.67
N ALA A 7 -18.41 -4.05 -22.93
CA ALA A 7 -17.46 -3.02 -23.31
C ALA A 7 -17.95 -1.61 -22.91
N ALA A 8 -19.24 -1.32 -23.06
CA ALA A 8 -19.83 -0.06 -22.62
C ALA A 8 -19.77 0.10 -21.09
N LEU A 9 -20.09 -0.95 -20.34
CA LEU A 9 -19.99 -0.96 -18.88
C LEU A 9 -18.54 -0.74 -18.42
N LEU A 10 -17.57 -1.44 -18.99
CA LEU A 10 -16.16 -1.27 -18.65
C LEU A 10 -15.66 0.14 -18.96
N ARG A 11 -16.11 0.75 -20.06
CA ARG A 11 -15.80 2.15 -20.37
C ARG A 11 -16.39 3.10 -19.34
N TRP A 12 -17.65 2.90 -18.95
CA TRP A 12 -18.31 3.70 -17.92
C TRP A 12 -17.57 3.60 -16.58
N VAL A 13 -17.28 2.38 -16.12
CA VAL A 13 -16.50 2.12 -14.90
C VAL A 13 -15.14 2.83 -14.98
N TRP A 14 -14.43 2.73 -16.10
CA TRP A 14 -13.16 3.42 -16.27
C TRP A 14 -13.31 4.94 -16.14
N GLN A 15 -14.23 5.55 -16.88
CA GLN A 15 -14.37 7.01 -16.93
C GLN A 15 -14.83 7.60 -15.60
N ASP A 16 -15.77 6.95 -14.93
CA ASP A 16 -16.49 7.55 -13.80
C ASP A 16 -15.97 7.07 -12.44
N THR A 17 -15.29 5.92 -12.37
CA THR A 17 -14.86 5.34 -11.07
C THR A 17 -13.36 5.14 -10.92
N VAL A 18 -12.60 5.03 -12.02
CA VAL A 18 -11.15 4.76 -11.97
C VAL A 18 -10.33 5.94 -12.45
N ARG A 19 -10.70 6.55 -13.59
CA ARG A 19 -9.97 7.66 -14.19
C ARG A 19 -9.84 8.88 -13.27
N PRO A 20 -10.87 9.29 -12.49
CA PRO A 20 -10.78 10.49 -11.64
C PRO A 20 -9.67 10.42 -10.59
N ASP A 21 -9.39 9.22 -10.05
CA ASP A 21 -8.37 9.02 -9.02
C ASP A 21 -7.20 8.13 -9.49
N TRP A 22 -7.11 7.82 -10.79
CA TRP A 22 -6.10 6.93 -11.37
C TRP A 22 -4.68 7.36 -11.05
N SER A 23 -4.37 8.65 -11.16
CA SER A 23 -3.04 9.19 -10.83
C SER A 23 -2.63 8.88 -9.39
N ARG A 24 -3.57 8.88 -8.45
CA ARG A 24 -3.33 8.50 -7.05
C ARG A 24 -3.16 6.98 -6.93
N ARG A 25 -4.07 6.19 -7.50
CA ARG A 25 -4.02 4.72 -7.47
C ARG A 25 -2.72 4.19 -8.07
N ARG A 26 -2.27 4.76 -9.19
CA ARG A 26 -1.02 4.37 -9.85
C ARG A 26 0.19 4.60 -8.95
N ARG A 27 0.27 5.75 -8.26
CA ARG A 27 1.37 6.01 -7.31
C ARG A 27 1.36 5.05 -6.13
N VAL A 28 0.18 4.70 -5.61
CA VAL A 28 0.02 3.70 -4.55
C VAL A 28 0.56 2.34 -4.99
N VAL A 29 0.16 1.90 -6.19
CA VAL A 29 0.63 0.66 -6.82
C VAL A 29 2.15 0.67 -7.04
N GLU A 30 2.70 1.74 -7.63
CA GLU A 30 4.14 1.89 -7.85
C GLU A 30 4.92 1.82 -6.53
N ALA A 31 4.40 2.46 -5.48
CA ALA A 31 5.03 2.48 -4.17
C ALA A 31 4.99 1.12 -3.47
N ASP A 32 3.92 0.34 -3.64
CA ASP A 32 3.84 -1.03 -3.15
C ASP A 32 4.86 -1.94 -3.87
N VAL A 33 4.95 -1.86 -5.20
CA VAL A 33 5.95 -2.62 -5.99
C VAL A 33 7.38 -2.34 -5.50
N VAL A 34 7.71 -1.08 -5.22
CA VAL A 34 9.04 -0.71 -4.67
C VAL A 34 9.26 -1.31 -3.28
N ALA A 35 8.24 -1.31 -2.41
CA ALA A 35 8.33 -1.90 -1.08
C ALA A 35 8.55 -3.43 -1.15
N ARG A 36 7.78 -4.13 -2.00
CA ARG A 36 7.87 -5.59 -2.17
C ARG A 36 9.19 -6.04 -2.79
N THR A 37 9.67 -5.30 -3.79
CA THR A 37 10.99 -5.55 -4.40
C THR A 37 12.10 -5.43 -3.36
N ARG A 38 11.97 -4.48 -2.44
CA ARG A 38 12.95 -4.27 -1.38
C ARG A 38 12.90 -5.36 -0.30
N GLU A 39 11.71 -5.76 0.13
CA GLU A 39 11.54 -6.86 1.09
C GLU A 39 12.13 -8.17 0.52
N LEU A 40 11.94 -8.42 -0.77
CA LEU A 40 12.55 -9.54 -1.47
C LEU A 40 14.08 -9.50 -1.38
N THR A 41 14.71 -8.35 -1.64
CA THR A 41 16.16 -8.20 -1.58
C THR A 41 16.74 -8.37 -0.17
N VAL A 42 16.00 -7.95 0.87
CA VAL A 42 16.51 -7.93 2.25
C VAL A 42 16.18 -9.20 3.03
N GLY A 43 14.98 -9.75 2.85
CA GLY A 43 14.45 -10.85 3.65
C GLY A 43 13.92 -12.02 2.81
N GLY A 44 14.18 -12.01 1.50
CA GLY A 44 13.75 -13.06 0.58
C GLY A 44 12.23 -13.11 0.38
N TRP A 45 11.77 -14.23 -0.20
CA TRP A 45 10.36 -14.44 -0.56
C TRP A 45 9.40 -14.42 0.64
N ALA A 46 9.84 -14.93 1.79
CA ALA A 46 9.02 -14.91 3.00
C ALA A 46 8.70 -13.47 3.45
N ALA A 47 9.68 -12.58 3.40
CA ALA A 47 9.47 -11.17 3.72
C ALA A 47 8.62 -10.47 2.65
N ALA A 48 8.91 -10.69 1.36
CA ALA A 48 8.20 -10.06 0.26
C ALA A 48 6.71 -10.37 0.25
N PHE A 49 6.32 -11.62 0.57
CA PHE A 49 4.91 -12.01 0.62
C PHE A 49 4.25 -11.69 1.96
N GLY A 50 5.03 -11.29 2.97
CA GLY A 50 4.56 -10.93 4.30
C GLY A 50 3.53 -9.81 4.24
N GLY A 51 2.29 -10.10 4.64
CA GLY A 51 1.23 -9.10 4.69
C GLY A 51 0.61 -8.73 3.34
N MET A 52 0.83 -9.51 2.27
CA MET A 52 0.05 -9.36 1.03
C MET A 52 -1.39 -9.83 1.22
N ARG A 53 -1.58 -11.03 1.80
CA ARG A 53 -2.90 -11.57 2.20
C ARG A 53 -2.74 -12.43 3.45
N PRO A 54 -3.73 -12.51 4.36
CA PRO A 54 -3.62 -13.32 5.57
C PRO A 54 -3.31 -14.80 5.31
N THR A 55 -3.79 -15.33 4.19
CA THR A 55 -3.66 -16.74 3.81
C THR A 55 -2.47 -17.01 2.89
N MET A 56 -1.71 -15.98 2.52
CA MET A 56 -0.58 -16.09 1.62
C MET A 56 0.71 -16.27 2.42
N ARG A 57 1.41 -17.38 2.19
CA ARG A 57 2.66 -17.68 2.90
C ARG A 57 3.66 -18.39 2.01
N TRP A 58 4.93 -18.01 2.16
CA TRP A 58 6.04 -18.76 1.60
C TRP A 58 6.27 -20.01 2.44
N LEU A 59 6.28 -21.18 1.80
CA LEU A 59 6.47 -22.48 2.47
C LEU A 59 7.92 -23.00 2.38
N GLY A 60 8.79 -22.33 1.62
CA GLY A 60 10.11 -22.85 1.27
C GLY A 60 10.08 -23.74 0.02
N ASP A 61 11.27 -24.07 -0.48
CA ASP A 61 11.46 -25.00 -1.61
C ASP A 61 10.64 -24.65 -2.87
N GLY A 62 10.54 -23.35 -3.19
CA GLY A 62 9.78 -22.89 -4.36
C GLY A 62 8.25 -22.91 -4.18
N ARG A 63 7.74 -23.23 -2.98
CA ARG A 63 6.30 -23.38 -2.73
C ARG A 63 5.71 -22.12 -2.10
N LEU A 64 4.65 -21.63 -2.73
CA LEU A 64 3.86 -20.50 -2.28
C LEU A 64 2.41 -20.95 -2.04
N GLN A 65 1.91 -20.72 -0.84
CA GLN A 65 0.48 -20.84 -0.54
C GLN A 65 -0.20 -19.49 -0.80
N ILE A 66 -1.33 -19.51 -1.50
CA ILE A 66 -2.07 -18.30 -1.94
C ILE A 66 -3.50 -18.25 -1.38
N ASN A 67 -4.05 -19.39 -0.94
CA ASN A 67 -5.36 -19.50 -0.30
C ASN A 67 -5.32 -20.51 0.87
N ALA A 68 -6.32 -20.46 1.75
CA ALA A 68 -6.43 -21.37 2.90
C ALA A 68 -7.18 -22.68 2.56
N HIS A 69 -7.70 -22.82 1.35
CA HIS A 69 -8.47 -23.99 0.96
C HIS A 69 -7.56 -25.15 0.57
N ALA A 70 -8.01 -26.38 0.86
CA ALA A 70 -7.29 -27.60 0.56
C ALA A 70 -7.41 -27.98 -0.92
N TYR A 71 -6.94 -27.11 -1.81
CA TYR A 71 -6.77 -27.45 -3.22
C TYR A 71 -5.45 -28.20 -3.43
N PRO A 72 -5.39 -29.15 -4.39
CA PRO A 72 -4.14 -29.80 -4.75
C PRO A 72 -3.10 -28.75 -5.19
N PRO A 73 -1.82 -28.95 -4.85
CA PRO A 73 -0.75 -28.06 -5.30
C PRO A 73 -0.70 -28.08 -6.82
N ARG A 74 -0.45 -26.91 -7.40
CA ARG A 74 -0.31 -26.75 -8.85
C ARG A 74 1.16 -26.48 -9.16
N ASP A 75 1.74 -27.34 -10.00
CA ASP A 75 3.05 -27.08 -10.56
C ASP A 75 2.90 -26.03 -11.67
N ILE A 76 3.68 -24.96 -11.55
CA ILE A 76 3.73 -23.85 -12.50
C ILE A 76 5.14 -23.69 -13.07
N SER A 77 5.99 -24.70 -12.93
CA SER A 77 7.34 -24.71 -13.48
C SER A 77 7.29 -24.45 -14.99
N GLY A 78 8.12 -23.51 -15.46
CA GLY A 78 8.11 -23.07 -16.86
C GLY A 78 7.04 -22.03 -17.21
N ALA A 79 6.11 -21.71 -16.31
CA ALA A 79 5.14 -20.64 -16.49
C ALA A 79 5.58 -19.35 -15.76
N GLY A 80 5.10 -18.19 -16.26
CA GLY A 80 5.32 -16.91 -15.59
C GLY A 80 4.35 -16.70 -14.42
N LEU A 81 4.83 -16.17 -13.30
CA LEU A 81 3.99 -15.74 -12.17
C LEU A 81 4.09 -14.22 -11.98
N LEU A 82 2.96 -13.54 -12.13
CA LEU A 82 2.82 -12.10 -11.94
C LEU A 82 2.20 -11.79 -10.59
N PHE A 83 2.75 -10.79 -9.90
CA PHE A 83 2.17 -10.21 -8.69
C PHE A 83 1.59 -8.85 -9.06
N VAL A 84 0.26 -8.73 -9.00
CA VAL A 84 -0.49 -7.54 -9.45
C VAL A 84 -1.10 -6.83 -8.24
N PRO A 85 -0.49 -5.74 -7.75
CA PRO A 85 -1.06 -4.97 -6.65
C PRO A 85 -2.31 -4.21 -7.11
N VAL A 86 -3.31 -4.14 -6.24
CA VAL A 86 -4.54 -3.37 -6.46
C VAL A 86 -4.88 -2.53 -5.22
N THR A 87 -5.64 -1.46 -5.40
CA THR A 87 -6.07 -0.60 -4.29
C THR A 87 -7.31 -1.09 -3.54
N PRO A 88 -8.26 -1.85 -4.13
CA PRO A 88 -9.33 -2.48 -3.36
C PRO A 88 -8.79 -3.54 -2.40
N GLN A 89 -9.49 -3.75 -1.28
CA GLN A 89 -9.11 -4.74 -0.25
C GLN A 89 -9.31 -6.21 -0.67
N GLN A 90 -9.81 -6.44 -1.89
CA GLN A 90 -10.02 -7.76 -2.45
C GLN A 90 -8.91 -8.13 -3.43
N GLY A 91 -8.67 -9.43 -3.57
CA GLY A 91 -7.67 -9.99 -4.45
C GLY A 91 -8.10 -11.38 -4.90
N TRP A 92 -7.47 -11.88 -5.94
CA TRP A 92 -7.84 -13.14 -6.58
C TRP A 92 -6.63 -13.70 -7.32
N VAL A 93 -6.78 -14.92 -7.82
CA VAL A 93 -5.81 -15.56 -8.70
C VAL A 93 -6.45 -15.75 -10.06
N SER A 94 -5.68 -15.58 -11.13
CA SER A 94 -6.20 -15.74 -12.49
C SER A 94 -5.18 -16.39 -13.41
N TRP A 95 -5.66 -17.21 -14.32
CA TRP A 95 -4.90 -17.84 -15.40
C TRP A 95 -5.85 -18.15 -16.57
N PRO A 96 -5.35 -18.21 -17.81
CA PRO A 96 -6.14 -18.66 -18.94
C PRO A 96 -6.39 -20.18 -18.87
N GLU A 97 -7.56 -20.62 -19.31
CA GLU A 97 -7.89 -22.03 -19.48
C GLU A 97 -8.01 -22.38 -20.98
N PRO A 98 -7.68 -23.62 -21.41
CA PRO A 98 -7.33 -24.78 -20.59
C PRO A 98 -5.84 -24.92 -20.24
N VAL A 99 -4.94 -24.22 -20.95
CA VAL A 99 -3.49 -24.24 -20.73
C VAL A 99 -3.02 -22.84 -20.34
N ALA A 100 -2.28 -22.75 -19.24
CA ALA A 100 -1.74 -21.50 -18.72
C ALA A 100 -0.22 -21.46 -18.82
N ASP A 101 0.30 -20.53 -19.63
CA ASP A 101 1.71 -20.12 -19.63
C ASP A 101 1.99 -18.98 -18.63
N ARG A 102 0.91 -18.40 -18.07
CA ARG A 102 0.96 -17.26 -17.15
C ARG A 102 -0.08 -17.37 -16.04
N TYR A 103 0.36 -17.05 -14.84
CA TYR A 103 -0.45 -16.95 -13.63
C TYR A 103 -0.34 -15.53 -13.07
N ALA A 104 -1.42 -15.02 -12.49
CA ALA A 104 -1.41 -13.77 -11.77
C ALA A 104 -1.99 -13.95 -10.37
N VAL A 105 -1.30 -13.40 -9.38
CA VAL A 105 -1.79 -13.18 -8.02
C VAL A 105 -2.11 -11.70 -7.89
N VAL A 106 -3.40 -11.40 -7.79
CA VAL A 106 -3.91 -10.06 -7.53
C VAL A 106 -4.05 -9.87 -6.02
N TYR A 107 -3.38 -8.87 -5.47
CA TYR A 107 -3.31 -8.65 -4.02
C TYR A 107 -3.51 -7.17 -3.67
N PRO A 108 -4.12 -6.86 -2.51
CA PRO A 108 -4.24 -5.48 -2.06
C PRO A 108 -2.86 -4.90 -1.75
N CYS A 109 -2.63 -3.64 -2.12
CA CYS A 109 -1.46 -2.89 -1.65
C CYS A 109 -1.40 -2.93 -0.12
N ALA A 110 -0.20 -2.85 0.46
CA ALA A 110 -0.03 -2.86 1.92
C ALA A 110 -0.97 -1.85 2.61
N GLY A 111 -1.56 -2.21 3.76
CA GLY A 111 -2.69 -1.49 4.37
C GLY A 111 -2.54 0.03 4.46
N ALA A 112 -1.37 0.55 4.83
CA ALA A 112 -1.12 1.99 4.90
C ALA A 112 -1.21 2.71 3.53
N LEU A 113 -1.05 1.97 2.42
CA LEU A 113 -1.16 2.45 1.05
C LEU A 113 -2.56 2.26 0.45
N ALA A 114 -3.30 1.25 0.91
CA ALA A 114 -4.63 0.90 0.40
C ALA A 114 -5.79 1.59 1.16
N ASP A 115 -5.52 2.18 2.32
CA ASP A 115 -6.54 2.81 3.18
C ASP A 115 -6.90 4.22 2.69
N ALA A 116 -7.69 4.26 1.61
CA ALA A 116 -8.14 5.49 0.95
C ALA A 116 -9.20 6.27 1.76
N ASP A 117 -9.85 5.63 2.73
CA ASP A 117 -10.91 6.18 3.60
C ASP A 117 -10.40 6.53 5.00
N ARG A 118 -9.09 6.68 5.18
CA ARG A 118 -8.54 7.08 6.47
C ARG A 118 -9.14 8.43 6.89
N PRO A 119 -9.78 8.52 8.06
CA PRO A 119 -10.38 9.77 8.50
C PRO A 119 -9.34 10.89 8.50
N PRO A 120 -9.74 12.12 8.14
CA PRO A 120 -8.84 13.26 8.16
C PRO A 120 -8.21 13.41 9.54
N ALA A 121 -6.99 13.97 9.58
CA ALA A 121 -6.34 14.23 10.85
C ALA A 121 -7.25 15.07 11.76
N PRO A 122 -7.33 14.79 13.07
CA PRO A 122 -8.23 15.49 13.98
C PRO A 122 -8.14 17.02 13.88
N SER A 123 -9.27 17.72 14.02
CA SER A 123 -9.36 19.17 13.77
C SER A 123 -8.44 19.99 14.67
N GLY A 124 -8.30 19.62 15.95
CA GLY A 124 -7.38 20.26 16.89
C GLY A 124 -5.91 20.14 16.47
N LEU A 125 -5.50 18.95 16.01
CA LEU A 125 -4.14 18.73 15.48
C LEU A 125 -3.91 19.52 14.19
N THR A 126 -4.90 19.55 13.31
CA THR A 126 -4.85 20.34 12.08
C THR A 126 -4.67 21.82 12.38
N ALA A 127 -5.32 22.37 13.42
CA ALA A 127 -5.11 23.75 13.85
C ALA A 127 -3.70 23.97 14.42
N LEU A 128 -3.17 23.02 15.21
CA LEU A 128 -1.88 23.16 15.89
C LEU A 128 -0.68 23.09 14.93
N ILE A 129 -0.65 22.07 14.06
CA ILE A 129 0.50 21.83 13.17
C ILE A 129 0.16 22.04 11.70
N GLY A 130 -1.05 22.47 11.37
CA GLY A 130 -1.47 22.64 10.00
C GLY A 130 -1.84 21.31 9.33
N PRO A 131 -2.75 21.35 8.34
CA PRO A 131 -3.37 20.15 7.76
C PRO A 131 -2.37 19.20 7.12
N ALA A 132 -1.38 19.73 6.39
CA ALA A 132 -0.39 18.90 5.71
C ALA A 132 0.51 18.11 6.67
N ARG A 133 0.99 18.73 7.76
CA ARG A 133 1.83 18.05 8.75
C ARG A 133 1.00 17.07 9.57
N ALA A 134 -0.24 17.43 9.91
CA ALA A 134 -1.17 16.53 10.60
C ALA A 134 -1.47 15.27 9.77
N GLN A 135 -1.70 15.43 8.47
CA GLN A 135 -1.89 14.30 7.54
C GLN A 135 -0.63 13.43 7.44
N VAL A 136 0.55 14.00 7.24
CA VAL A 136 1.82 13.24 7.19
C VAL A 136 2.05 12.48 8.50
N LEU A 137 1.81 13.11 9.65
CA LEU A 137 1.95 12.46 10.95
C LEU A 137 0.97 11.29 11.11
N ALA A 138 -0.30 11.47 10.73
CA ALA A 138 -1.32 10.42 10.79
C ALA A 138 -0.97 9.18 9.95
N LEU A 139 -0.36 9.36 8.77
CA LEU A 139 0.05 8.26 7.88
C LEU A 139 1.23 7.43 8.43
N LEU A 140 2.03 8.00 9.34
CA LEU A 140 3.27 7.40 9.82
C LEU A 140 3.11 6.41 11.00
N GLU A 141 1.89 5.90 11.19
CA GLU A 141 1.64 4.75 12.07
C GLU A 141 2.50 3.55 11.68
N GLN A 142 2.66 3.32 10.38
CA GLN A 142 3.60 2.35 9.82
C GLN A 142 4.79 3.08 9.17
N PRO A 143 5.99 2.49 9.16
CA PRO A 143 7.14 3.14 8.54
C PRO A 143 6.97 3.37 7.03
N LEU A 144 7.08 4.61 6.57
CA LEU A 144 6.93 5.00 5.16
C LEU A 144 8.14 5.80 4.66
N THR A 145 8.47 5.64 3.38
CA THR A 145 9.41 6.50 2.67
C THR A 145 8.78 7.84 2.27
N THR A 146 9.60 8.84 1.95
CA THR A 146 9.10 10.11 1.42
C THR A 146 8.30 9.92 0.12
N THR A 147 8.71 9.00 -0.75
CA THR A 147 7.98 8.69 -2.00
C THR A 147 6.64 8.02 -1.75
N GLN A 148 6.53 7.14 -0.75
CA GLN A 148 5.24 6.60 -0.30
C GLN A 148 4.33 7.70 0.27
N LEU A 149 4.87 8.63 1.06
CA LEU A 149 4.11 9.77 1.56
C LEU A 149 3.66 10.74 0.45
N VAL A 150 4.48 10.97 -0.58
CA VAL A 150 4.08 11.70 -1.80
C VAL A 150 2.91 10.99 -2.50
N ALA A 151 2.98 9.66 -2.62
CA ALA A 151 1.91 8.88 -3.21
C ALA A 151 0.58 9.04 -2.44
N LEU A 152 0.65 8.97 -1.11
CA LEU A 152 -0.51 9.00 -0.22
C LEU A 152 -1.14 10.39 -0.06
N THR A 153 -0.31 11.43 0.05
CA THR A 153 -0.79 12.81 0.26
C THR A 153 -1.09 13.55 -1.04
N GLY A 154 -0.54 13.10 -2.17
CA GLY A 154 -0.59 13.82 -3.44
C GLY A 154 0.28 15.08 -3.49
N GLN A 155 1.02 15.38 -2.41
CA GLN A 155 1.89 16.55 -2.33
C GLN A 155 3.25 16.29 -2.99
N GLY A 156 3.88 17.33 -3.55
CA GLY A 156 5.20 17.21 -4.19
C GLY A 156 6.31 16.82 -3.22
N LEU A 157 7.36 16.15 -3.73
CA LEU A 157 8.49 15.62 -2.96
C LEU A 157 9.14 16.67 -2.02
N GLY A 158 9.37 17.89 -2.52
CA GLY A 158 9.94 18.98 -1.72
C GLY A 158 9.02 19.44 -0.58
N SER A 159 7.70 19.41 -0.78
CA SER A 159 6.72 19.75 0.26
C SER A 159 6.71 18.67 1.35
N VAL A 160 6.59 17.40 0.97
CA VAL A 160 6.61 16.26 1.90
C VAL A 160 7.93 16.22 2.67
N GLY A 161 9.07 16.42 2.00
CA GLY A 161 10.38 16.49 2.64
C GLY A 161 10.48 17.60 3.68
N ARG A 162 9.90 18.78 3.40
CA ARG A 162 9.85 19.90 4.35
C ARG A 162 8.98 19.58 5.56
N HIS A 163 7.81 18.98 5.37
CA HIS A 163 6.94 18.54 6.47
C HIS A 163 7.64 17.52 7.36
N LEU A 164 8.28 16.51 6.76
CA LEU A 164 9.06 15.50 7.48
C LEU A 164 10.21 16.10 8.26
N LYS A 165 10.93 17.07 7.68
CA LYS A 165 11.99 17.80 8.38
C LYS A 165 11.45 18.50 9.62
N VAL A 166 10.38 19.28 9.47
CA VAL A 166 9.79 20.02 10.60
C VAL A 166 9.27 19.07 11.68
N LEU A 167 8.60 17.98 11.31
CA LEU A 167 8.11 16.97 12.25
C LEU A 167 9.25 16.22 12.96
N ALA A 168 10.37 15.96 12.27
CA ALA A 168 11.55 15.36 12.86
C ALA A 168 12.28 16.32 13.80
N ASP A 169 12.43 17.59 13.41
CA ASP A 169 13.01 18.65 14.25
C ASP A 169 12.18 18.86 15.53
N ALA A 170 10.84 18.70 15.43
CA ALA A 170 9.92 18.68 16.57
C ALA A 170 9.85 17.34 17.33
N ARG A 171 10.67 16.35 16.96
CA ARG A 171 10.72 15.00 17.54
C ARG A 171 9.41 14.19 17.47
N LEU A 172 8.47 14.58 16.62
CA LEU A 172 7.21 13.85 16.40
C LEU A 172 7.39 12.65 15.46
N VAL A 173 8.42 12.69 14.63
CA VAL A 173 8.77 11.63 13.67
C VAL A 173 10.22 11.23 13.85
N ARG A 174 10.51 9.93 13.75
CA ARG A 174 11.85 9.37 13.67
C ARG A 174 12.12 8.88 12.26
N ARG A 175 13.40 8.74 11.94
CA ARG A 175 13.85 8.18 10.66
C ARG A 175 14.86 7.05 10.88
N ARG A 176 14.79 6.03 10.04
CA ARG A 176 15.77 4.93 10.00
C ARG A 176 16.19 4.71 8.57
N ARG A 177 17.50 4.70 8.33
CA ARG A 177 18.05 4.26 7.04
C ARG A 177 17.90 2.76 6.96
N ALA A 178 17.38 2.28 5.84
CA ALA A 178 17.37 0.86 5.58
C ALA A 178 17.62 0.64 4.09
N GLY A 179 18.84 0.15 3.80
CA GLY A 179 19.44 0.14 2.48
C GLY A 179 19.65 1.55 1.92
N ARG A 180 19.20 1.75 0.67
CA ARG A 180 19.31 3.02 -0.07
C ARG A 180 18.23 4.04 0.27
N SER A 181 17.24 3.67 1.09
CA SER A 181 16.09 4.50 1.40
C SER A 181 16.03 4.89 2.87
N VAL A 182 15.37 6.02 3.16
CA VAL A 182 15.06 6.47 4.51
C VAL A 182 13.58 6.22 4.77
N LEU A 183 13.29 5.46 5.82
CA LEU A 183 11.93 5.28 6.35
C LEU A 183 11.71 6.28 7.48
N TYR A 184 10.51 6.84 7.53
CA TYR A 184 10.00 7.69 8.58
C TYR A 184 8.91 6.94 9.33
N TYR A 185 8.77 7.16 10.63
CA TYR A 185 7.75 6.55 11.48
C TYR A 185 7.48 7.48 12.67
N ARG A 186 6.27 7.43 13.24
CA ARG A 186 5.95 8.25 14.43
C ARG A 186 6.85 7.90 15.61
N SER A 187 7.19 8.91 16.38
CA SER A 187 7.77 8.69 17.72
C SER A 187 6.65 8.47 18.73
N ALA A 188 7.01 8.03 19.94
CA ALA A 188 6.06 7.97 21.05
C ALA A 188 5.35 9.32 21.30
N ALA A 189 6.06 10.45 21.15
CA ALA A 189 5.44 11.77 21.28
C ALA A 189 4.44 12.07 20.15
N GLY A 190 4.73 11.62 18.93
CA GLY A 190 3.80 11.70 17.80
C GLY A 190 2.55 10.84 18.00
N ASP A 191 2.70 9.65 18.58
CA ASP A 191 1.57 8.77 18.94
C ASP A 191 0.72 9.39 20.05
N THR A 192 1.34 9.88 21.13
CA THR A 192 0.62 10.59 22.22
C THR A 192 -0.14 11.79 21.69
N LEU A 193 0.47 12.57 20.80
CA LEU A 193 -0.17 13.76 20.23
C LEU A 193 -1.41 13.39 19.40
N LEU A 194 -1.39 12.29 18.66
CA LEU A 194 -2.57 11.81 17.92
C LEU A 194 -3.64 11.21 18.84
N ALA A 195 -3.22 10.41 19.84
CA ALA A 195 -4.13 9.81 20.81
C ALA A 195 -4.90 10.86 21.62
N ALA A 196 -4.23 11.96 22.02
CA ALA A 196 -4.83 13.07 22.76
C ALA A 196 -5.97 13.79 21.99
N GLN A 197 -6.17 13.48 20.71
CA GLN A 197 -7.26 14.04 19.91
C GLN A 197 -8.46 13.10 19.77
N GLY A 198 -8.33 11.84 20.22
CA GLY A 198 -9.40 10.83 20.16
C GLY A 198 -10.38 10.88 21.33
N ASP A 199 -10.08 11.62 22.39
CA ASP A 199 -10.87 11.64 23.65
C ASP A 199 -11.84 12.84 23.77
N ALA A 200 -11.96 13.69 22.76
CA ALA A 200 -12.85 14.87 22.79
C ALA A 200 -14.30 14.53 22.38
N GLY A 201 -14.84 13.43 22.91
CA GLY A 201 -16.19 12.94 22.66
C GLY A 201 -16.72 12.16 23.85
N SER A 202 -16.99 12.85 24.95
CA SER A 202 -17.83 12.41 26.07
C SER A 202 -18.69 13.59 26.50
#